data_AF-A0A5C6UUQ6-F1
#
_entry.id   AF-A0A5C6UUQ6-F1
#
_cell.length_a   1.000
_cell.length_b   1.000
_cell.length_c   1.000
_cell.angle_alpha   90.00
_cell.angle_beta   90.00
_cell.angle_gamma   90.00
#
_symmetry.space_group_name_H-M   'P 1'
#
loop_
_entity.id
_entity.type
_entity.pdbx_description
1 polymer ?
#
loop_
_entity_poly.entity_id
_entity_poly.type
_entity_poly.pdbx_seq_one_letter_code
_entity_poly.pdbx_strand_id
1 'polypeptide(L)'
;MTASDICTKQSTNTLYRLILFTTTLLVFISCTKYTDQEIASQDPNELSIPSDFNWTTTTNLEAKLDFDFALTALELELDLLDENGNRIMLLTKEIGVNSISFNQRVLLQSNNATLHIPQLDEYYDIPYGKSNHQISFPGELRNDSGNINNDFFATRKSGKDDDDDGDDGADDDDDDKERGKKVGNLNFPSSGFAYRAFEDLWPARGDYDFNDLVIKYNYTATADKKNNLVEVTFRISLPAIGAGHHNGIGLQLLNLENNQYEAVTGDIFTSENTDITIDNAHPHIAIISENVFKTIPSYYTNVGDGADATPHSFEVTIYFDKKDKIKIQNLVFDLFLFRTNLRGLEIHLPGLPPTSAADNNLFGTVDDLSISNGYYRSVDNSPWGIELTDDQNWKHPLSRVKIWDAYPEFTSWIGSGGNQFTDWNKNPVNSLVYPY
;
A
#
# COMPACT_ATOMS: atom_id res chain seq x y z
N MET A 1 26.32 -78.53 33.75
CA MET A 1 26.28 -78.56 35.23
C MET A 1 25.03 -77.80 35.67
N THR A 2 24.23 -78.39 36.57
CA THR A 2 23.34 -77.74 37.58
C THR A 2 22.48 -76.53 37.14
N ALA A 3 21.14 -76.60 36.97
CA ALA A 3 20.04 -77.13 37.83
C ALA A 3 19.86 -76.33 39.15
N SER A 4 18.66 -76.02 39.66
CA SER A 4 17.23 -76.18 39.22
C SER A 4 16.39 -75.01 39.84
N ASP A 5 15.07 -74.81 39.78
CA ASP A 5 13.79 -75.52 39.43
C ASP A 5 12.83 -74.49 38.73
N ILE A 6 11.66 -74.74 38.10
CA ILE A 6 10.58 -75.78 38.09
C ILE A 6 9.38 -75.45 39.03
N CYS A 7 8.15 -75.88 38.63
CA CYS A 7 6.80 -75.72 39.25
C CYS A 7 6.06 -74.36 39.08
N THR A 8 4.76 -74.27 38.71
CA THR A 8 3.78 -75.30 38.25
C THR A 8 2.58 -74.73 37.45
N LYS A 9 1.94 -75.61 36.65
CA LYS A 9 0.49 -75.84 36.37
C LYS A 9 -0.62 -74.88 36.92
N GLN A 10 -1.86 -74.79 36.39
CA GLN A 10 -2.55 -75.21 35.14
C GLN A 10 -4.05 -74.77 35.20
N SER A 11 -4.81 -74.89 34.10
CA SER A 11 -6.27 -75.15 34.00
C SER A 11 -7.35 -74.03 34.07
N THR A 12 -8.07 -73.87 32.94
CA THR A 12 -9.55 -73.91 32.73
C THR A 12 -10.59 -72.97 33.39
N ASN A 13 -11.51 -72.52 32.53
CA ASN A 13 -12.99 -72.47 32.68
C ASN A 13 -13.74 -71.25 33.32
N THR A 14 -14.51 -70.59 32.43
CA THR A 14 -15.98 -70.37 32.54
C THR A 14 -16.55 -69.21 33.38
N LEU A 15 -17.19 -68.26 32.67
CA LEU A 15 -18.28 -67.31 33.07
C LEU A 15 -18.22 -66.60 34.44
N TYR A 16 -18.15 -65.25 34.44
CA TYR A 16 -19.35 -64.39 34.52
C TYR A 16 -19.03 -62.89 34.25
N ARG A 17 -20.08 -62.06 34.20
CA ARG A 17 -20.09 -60.57 34.02
C ARG A 17 -19.31 -59.86 35.16
N LEU A 18 -18.72 -58.66 35.05
CA LEU A 18 -19.37 -57.38 34.71
C LEU A 18 -18.34 -56.19 34.75
N ILE A 19 -18.46 -55.23 33.82
CA ILE A 19 -18.04 -53.80 33.83
C ILE A 19 -16.80 -53.37 34.69
N LEU A 20 -15.76 -52.84 34.02
CA LEU A 20 -15.17 -51.52 34.38
C LEU A 20 -14.47 -50.85 33.17
N PHE A 21 -14.25 -49.54 33.26
CA PHE A 21 -13.55 -48.71 32.26
C PHE A 21 -12.04 -48.95 32.22
N THR A 22 -11.47 -49.01 31.02
CA THR A 22 -10.16 -48.40 30.70
C THR A 22 -10.14 -47.93 29.25
N THR A 23 -9.64 -46.71 29.02
CA THR A 23 -9.42 -46.15 27.69
C THR A 23 -8.16 -46.73 27.04
N THR A 24 -8.29 -47.34 25.87
CA THR A 24 -7.14 -47.75 25.04
C THR A 24 -7.04 -46.84 23.83
N LEU A 25 -6.05 -45.94 23.85
CA LEU A 25 -5.78 -44.99 22.77
C LEU A 25 -5.27 -45.74 21.52
N LEU A 26 -6.11 -45.84 20.48
CA LEU A 26 -5.69 -46.36 19.18
C LEU A 26 -4.87 -45.31 18.44
N VAL A 27 -3.56 -45.28 18.72
CA VAL A 27 -2.58 -44.49 17.98
C VAL A 27 -2.38 -45.12 16.60
N PHE A 28 -3.29 -44.80 15.68
CA PHE A 28 -3.03 -44.97 14.26
C PHE A 28 -1.97 -43.95 13.84
N ILE A 29 -0.72 -44.41 13.74
CA ILE A 29 0.32 -43.66 13.03
C ILE A 29 -0.05 -43.69 11.55
N SER A 30 -0.86 -42.73 11.12
CA SER A 30 -0.99 -42.40 9.71
C SER A 30 0.32 -41.79 9.25
N CYS A 31 1.21 -42.62 8.70
CA CYS A 31 2.25 -42.14 7.81
C CYS A 31 1.63 -41.69 6.48
N THR A 32 0.79 -40.66 6.55
CA THR A 32 0.69 -39.69 5.46
C THR A 32 2.09 -39.17 5.24
N LYS A 33 2.74 -39.64 4.18
CA LYS A 33 3.79 -38.83 3.57
C LYS A 33 3.13 -37.49 3.29
N TYR A 34 3.69 -36.41 3.85
CA TYR A 34 3.74 -35.19 3.08
C TYR A 34 4.57 -35.54 1.85
N THR A 35 3.88 -35.92 0.78
CA THR A 35 4.33 -35.51 -0.54
C THR A 35 4.18 -34.01 -0.52
N ASP A 36 5.31 -33.31 -0.48
CA ASP A 36 5.33 -31.91 -0.88
C ASP A 36 4.61 -31.85 -2.22
N GLN A 37 3.54 -31.06 -2.31
CA GLN A 37 3.04 -30.72 -3.62
C GLN A 37 4.12 -29.83 -4.22
N GLU A 38 4.86 -30.39 -5.17
CA GLU A 38 5.38 -29.59 -6.27
C GLU A 38 4.16 -28.91 -6.91
N ILE A 39 3.83 -27.71 -6.40
CA ILE A 39 3.01 -26.74 -7.11
C ILE A 39 3.89 -26.36 -8.30
N ALA A 40 3.74 -27.13 -9.38
CA ALA A 40 4.43 -26.84 -10.61
C ALA A 40 4.02 -25.43 -11.03
N SER A 41 5.00 -24.52 -11.03
CA SER A 41 4.88 -23.17 -11.56
C SER A 41 4.25 -23.27 -12.96
N GLN A 42 2.96 -22.96 -13.05
CA GLN A 42 2.34 -22.74 -14.34
C GLN A 42 2.83 -21.36 -14.80
N ASP A 43 3.40 -21.29 -15.99
CA ASP A 43 3.78 -20.02 -16.57
C ASP A 43 2.49 -19.18 -16.72
N PRO A 44 2.39 -17.97 -16.13
CA PRO A 44 1.17 -17.15 -16.20
C PRO A 44 0.71 -16.82 -17.62
N ASN A 45 1.58 -17.00 -18.62
CA ASN A 45 1.23 -16.93 -20.04
C ASN A 45 0.23 -18.03 -20.49
N GLU A 46 0.05 -19.09 -19.69
CA GLU A 46 -0.99 -20.12 -19.89
C GLU A 46 -2.29 -19.82 -19.10
N LEU A 47 -2.32 -18.75 -18.29
CA LEU A 47 -3.49 -18.33 -17.51
C LEU A 47 -4.29 -17.22 -18.21
N SER A 48 -5.61 -17.31 -18.12
CA SER A 48 -6.53 -16.25 -18.56
C SER A 48 -6.68 -15.17 -17.48
N ILE A 49 -5.75 -14.23 -17.42
CA ILE A 49 -5.78 -13.12 -16.45
C ILE A 49 -7.04 -12.25 -16.68
N PRO A 50 -7.87 -11.96 -15.66
CA PRO A 50 -9.03 -11.09 -15.81
C PRO A 50 -8.66 -9.68 -16.30
N SER A 51 -9.40 -9.12 -17.26
CA SER A 51 -9.10 -7.78 -17.82
C SER A 51 -9.15 -6.65 -16.78
N ASP A 52 -9.95 -6.83 -15.73
CA ASP A 52 -10.11 -5.97 -14.56
C ASP A 52 -9.14 -6.31 -13.41
N PHE A 53 -8.21 -7.25 -13.61
CA PHE A 53 -7.22 -7.62 -12.60
C PHE A 53 -6.39 -6.40 -12.16
N ASN A 54 -6.34 -6.22 -10.84
CA ASN A 54 -5.55 -5.21 -10.19
C ASN A 54 -4.17 -5.76 -9.85
N TRP A 55 -3.13 -5.23 -10.47
CA TRP A 55 -1.74 -5.66 -10.31
C TRP A 55 -1.08 -5.08 -9.04
N THR A 56 -1.84 -5.02 -7.94
CA THR A 56 -1.36 -4.53 -6.64
C THR A 56 -1.81 -5.41 -5.47
N THR A 57 -1.05 -5.44 -4.37
CA THR A 57 -1.50 -6.07 -3.11
C THR A 57 -2.37 -5.14 -2.26
N THR A 58 -3.00 -4.15 -2.89
CA THR A 58 -3.85 -3.13 -2.27
C THR A 58 -5.26 -3.13 -2.89
N THR A 59 -6.23 -2.57 -2.16
CA THR A 59 -7.60 -2.37 -2.65
C THR A 59 -8.13 -1.02 -2.18
N ASN A 60 -9.25 -0.60 -2.73
CA ASN A 60 -9.86 0.71 -2.51
C ASN A 60 -10.97 0.62 -1.46
N LEU A 61 -10.77 1.31 -0.33
CA LEU A 61 -11.79 1.52 0.70
C LEU A 61 -12.59 2.78 0.39
N GLU A 62 -13.73 2.59 -0.26
CA GLU A 62 -14.69 3.65 -0.58
C GLU A 62 -15.73 3.81 0.54
N ALA A 63 -15.78 4.99 1.16
CA ALA A 63 -16.82 5.31 2.14
C ALA A 63 -17.35 6.74 1.99
N LYS A 64 -18.62 6.89 2.37
CA LYS A 64 -19.36 8.15 2.48
C LYS A 64 -19.97 8.25 3.87
N LEU A 65 -19.49 9.24 4.61
CA LEU A 65 -19.96 9.62 5.93
C LEU A 65 -21.03 10.70 5.77
N ASP A 66 -22.25 10.45 6.23
CA ASP A 66 -23.36 11.40 6.24
C ASP A 66 -23.72 11.77 7.68
N PHE A 67 -23.89 13.06 7.96
CA PHE A 67 -24.08 13.57 9.31
C PHE A 67 -25.39 14.36 9.41
N ASP A 68 -26.38 13.81 10.12
CA ASP A 68 -27.69 14.44 10.33
C ASP A 68 -27.67 15.54 11.41
N PHE A 69 -26.48 15.99 11.82
CA PHE A 69 -26.27 17.07 12.80
C PHE A 69 -25.32 18.16 12.29
N ALA A 70 -25.69 19.40 12.63
CA ALA A 70 -24.84 20.57 12.43
C ALA A 70 -23.88 20.73 13.63
N LEU A 71 -22.62 21.04 13.35
CA LEU A 71 -21.66 21.45 14.37
C LEU A 71 -21.86 22.94 14.70
N THR A 72 -21.77 23.28 15.99
CA THR A 72 -22.13 24.63 16.51
C THR A 72 -20.94 25.46 16.99
N ALA A 73 -19.84 24.82 17.41
CA ALA A 73 -18.69 25.52 18.01
C ALA A 73 -17.33 24.84 17.86
N LEU A 74 -17.28 23.55 17.51
CA LEU A 74 -16.06 22.75 17.36
C LEU A 74 -16.13 21.92 16.08
N GLU A 75 -14.98 21.60 15.51
CA GLU A 75 -14.79 20.62 14.44
C GLU A 75 -14.78 19.18 15.04
N LEU A 76 -15.05 18.15 14.23
CA LEU A 76 -14.86 16.75 14.64
C LEU A 76 -13.68 16.12 13.90
N GLU A 77 -12.91 15.30 14.59
CA GLU A 77 -11.87 14.46 13.99
C GLU A 77 -12.46 13.10 13.61
N LEU A 78 -11.99 12.57 12.49
CA LEU A 78 -12.44 11.33 11.87
C LEU A 78 -11.19 10.51 11.57
N ASP A 79 -10.87 9.58 12.45
CA ASP A 79 -9.62 8.84 12.50
C ASP A 79 -9.82 7.43 11.92
N LEU A 80 -9.35 7.21 10.70
CA LEU A 80 -9.44 5.93 9.99
C LEU A 80 -8.20 5.10 10.27
N LEU A 81 -8.39 4.00 11.00
CA LEU A 81 -7.36 3.07 11.46
C LEU A 81 -7.42 1.75 10.69
N ASP A 82 -6.28 1.09 10.49
CA ASP A 82 -6.24 -0.31 10.06
C ASP A 82 -6.58 -1.28 11.21
N GLU A 83 -6.73 -2.57 10.91
CA GLU A 83 -7.08 -3.62 11.88
C GLU A 83 -6.09 -3.79 13.05
N ASN A 84 -4.89 -3.18 12.97
CA ASN A 84 -3.88 -3.15 14.03
C ASN A 84 -3.84 -1.81 14.78
N GLY A 85 -4.70 -0.85 14.41
CA GLY A 85 -4.77 0.48 15.01
C GLY A 85 -3.80 1.51 14.41
N ASN A 86 -3.09 1.20 13.30
CA ASN A 86 -2.25 2.21 12.65
C ASN A 86 -3.14 3.15 11.83
N ARG A 87 -2.87 4.46 11.92
CA ARG A 87 -3.65 5.48 11.19
C ARG A 87 -3.41 5.41 9.69
N ILE A 88 -4.45 5.06 8.93
CA ILE A 88 -4.53 5.23 7.48
C ILE A 88 -4.71 6.73 7.18
N MET A 89 -5.70 7.38 7.81
CA MET A 89 -6.09 8.75 7.48
C MET A 89 -6.76 9.45 8.66
N LEU A 90 -6.48 10.75 8.84
CA LEU A 90 -7.23 11.63 9.72
C LEU A 90 -7.88 12.76 8.91
N LEU A 91 -9.19 12.93 9.05
CA LEU A 91 -9.96 14.02 8.47
C LEU A 91 -10.67 14.87 9.52
N THR A 92 -11.06 16.09 9.13
CA THR A 92 -11.79 17.05 9.95
C THR A 92 -13.17 17.35 9.34
N LYS A 93 -14.24 17.19 10.11
CA LYS A 93 -15.59 17.66 9.76
C LYS A 93 -15.72 19.14 10.13
N GLU A 94 -15.65 20.01 9.12
CA GLU A 94 -15.86 21.45 9.28
C GLU A 94 -17.32 21.78 9.70
N ILE A 95 -17.50 22.95 10.31
CA ILE A 95 -18.84 23.53 10.55
C ILE A 95 -19.55 23.75 9.20
N GLY A 96 -20.76 23.21 9.08
CA GLY A 96 -21.57 23.26 7.84
C GLY A 96 -21.29 22.14 6.82
N VAL A 97 -20.30 21.27 7.08
CA VAL A 97 -20.12 20.04 6.29
C VAL A 97 -21.04 18.95 6.83
N ASN A 98 -21.97 18.50 5.98
CA ASN A 98 -22.96 17.46 6.30
C ASN A 98 -22.59 16.08 5.74
N SER A 99 -21.59 15.99 4.85
CA SER A 99 -21.06 14.72 4.37
C SER A 99 -19.60 14.80 3.95
N ILE A 100 -18.88 13.69 4.09
CA ILE A 100 -17.49 13.51 3.67
C ILE A 100 -17.40 12.16 2.96
N SER A 101 -16.87 12.16 1.74
CA SER A 101 -16.50 10.92 1.03
C SER A 101 -14.99 10.79 0.98
N PHE A 102 -14.50 9.54 0.98
CA PHE A 102 -13.12 9.19 0.69
C PHE A 102 -13.07 7.86 -0.09
N ASN A 103 -12.03 7.70 -0.91
CA ASN A 103 -11.61 6.42 -1.47
C ASN A 103 -10.11 6.29 -1.20
N GLN A 104 -9.68 5.27 -0.46
CA GLN A 104 -8.30 5.16 0.05
C GLN A 104 -7.71 3.77 -0.16
N ARG A 105 -6.44 3.71 -0.58
CA ARG A 105 -5.71 2.44 -0.75
C ARG A 105 -5.42 1.80 0.60
N VAL A 106 -5.89 0.58 0.79
CA VAL A 106 -5.70 -0.28 1.97
C VAL A 106 -5.14 -1.64 1.57
N LEU A 107 -4.61 -2.41 2.53
CA LEU A 107 -3.93 -3.69 2.27
C LEU A 107 -4.94 -4.82 1.95
N LEU A 108 -4.66 -5.65 0.93
CA LEU A 108 -5.49 -6.84 0.62
C LEU A 108 -5.45 -7.95 1.69
N GLN A 109 -4.51 -7.87 2.63
CA GLN A 109 -4.33 -8.86 3.69
C GLN A 109 -5.21 -8.57 4.92
N SER A 110 -5.74 -7.34 5.02
CA SER A 110 -6.56 -6.89 6.15
C SER A 110 -8.05 -7.04 5.88
N ASN A 111 -8.85 -7.13 6.95
CA ASN A 111 -10.26 -7.52 6.88
C ASN A 111 -11.23 -6.33 6.98
N ASN A 112 -10.83 -5.30 7.71
CA ASN A 112 -11.57 -4.07 7.95
C ASN A 112 -10.61 -2.89 8.21
N ALA A 113 -11.19 -1.69 8.15
CA ALA A 113 -10.67 -0.52 8.83
C ALA A 113 -11.68 -0.12 9.92
N THR A 114 -11.23 0.62 10.92
CA THR A 114 -12.11 1.19 11.95
C THR A 114 -12.07 2.70 11.86
N LEU A 115 -13.22 3.34 11.68
CA LEU A 115 -13.38 4.78 11.85
C LEU A 115 -13.65 5.08 13.32
N HIS A 116 -12.73 5.76 13.97
CA HIS A 116 -12.82 6.27 15.33
C HIS A 116 -13.14 7.77 15.33
N ILE A 117 -13.98 8.23 16.27
CA ILE A 117 -14.29 9.64 16.48
C ILE A 117 -13.84 10.06 17.90
N PRO A 118 -12.61 10.61 18.06
CA PRO A 118 -11.99 10.85 19.36
C PRO A 118 -12.77 11.76 20.32
N GLN A 119 -13.60 12.67 19.81
CA GLN A 119 -14.44 13.55 20.64
C GLN A 119 -15.67 12.83 21.22
N LEU A 120 -15.93 11.59 20.82
CA LEU A 120 -17.09 10.79 21.24
C LEU A 120 -16.71 9.45 21.91
N ASP A 121 -15.49 8.95 21.67
CA ASP A 121 -15.05 7.57 21.99
C ASP A 121 -15.87 6.49 21.26
N GLU A 122 -16.33 6.82 20.04
CA GLU A 122 -17.17 5.97 19.19
C GLU A 122 -16.37 5.36 18.03
N TYR A 123 -16.63 4.09 17.71
CA TYR A 123 -15.88 3.28 16.75
C TYR A 123 -16.81 2.56 15.77
N TYR A 124 -16.46 2.59 14.48
CA TYR A 124 -17.27 2.07 13.36
C TYR A 124 -16.44 1.18 12.45
N ASP A 125 -16.73 -0.12 12.42
CA ASP A 125 -16.10 -1.05 11.48
C ASP A 125 -16.53 -0.79 10.04
N ILE A 126 -15.56 -0.75 9.13
CA ILE A 126 -15.72 -0.65 7.68
C ILE A 126 -15.09 -1.91 7.06
N PRO A 127 -15.85 -3.00 6.87
CA PRO A 127 -15.34 -4.25 6.29
C PRO A 127 -14.88 -4.06 4.85
N TYR A 128 -13.78 -4.70 4.44
CA TYR A 128 -13.30 -4.60 3.07
C TYR A 128 -14.15 -5.46 2.11
N GLY A 129 -14.00 -5.24 0.80
CA GLY A 129 -14.67 -6.04 -0.24
C GLY A 129 -16.10 -5.62 -0.59
N LYS A 130 -16.55 -4.42 -0.18
CA LYS A 130 -17.71 -3.74 -0.78
C LYS A 130 -17.32 -2.33 -1.22
N SER A 131 -17.82 -1.93 -2.38
CA SER A 131 -17.73 -0.54 -2.84
C SER A 131 -18.78 0.34 -2.16
N ASN A 132 -18.49 1.64 -2.07
CA ASN A 132 -19.39 2.68 -1.56
C ASN A 132 -20.10 2.35 -0.22
N HIS A 133 -19.33 2.19 0.87
CA HIS A 133 -19.90 2.15 2.23
C HIS A 133 -20.60 3.46 2.55
N GLN A 134 -21.79 3.40 3.14
CA GLN A 134 -22.50 4.58 3.65
C GLN A 134 -22.68 4.46 5.16
N ILE A 135 -22.15 5.42 5.92
CA ILE A 135 -22.24 5.49 7.38
C ILE A 135 -23.00 6.77 7.73
N SER A 136 -24.15 6.62 8.39
CA SER A 136 -25.03 7.74 8.75
C SER A 136 -25.00 7.97 10.25
N PHE A 137 -24.52 9.15 10.65
CA PHE A 137 -24.46 9.59 12.04
C PHE A 137 -25.72 10.40 12.36
N PRO A 138 -26.67 9.86 13.16
CA PRO A 138 -27.96 10.47 13.38
C PRO A 138 -27.86 11.76 14.22
N GLY A 139 -28.94 12.56 14.21
CA GLY A 139 -29.06 13.83 14.96
C GLY A 139 -28.99 13.75 16.49
N GLU A 140 -28.73 12.56 17.05
CA GLU A 140 -28.41 12.34 18.46
C GLU A 140 -27.13 11.49 18.56
N LEU A 141 -25.97 12.13 18.54
CA LEU A 141 -24.74 11.49 19.02
C LEU A 141 -24.87 11.21 20.52
N ARG A 142 -24.35 10.07 20.96
CA ARG A 142 -24.33 9.65 22.36
C ARG A 142 -22.90 9.33 22.80
N ASN A 143 -22.73 9.03 24.08
CA ASN A 143 -21.52 8.46 24.64
C ASN A 143 -21.85 7.16 25.39
N ASP A 144 -20.85 6.45 25.89
CA ASP A 144 -20.97 5.23 26.71
C ASP A 144 -21.97 5.33 27.88
N SER A 145 -22.19 6.54 28.41
CA SER A 145 -23.17 6.78 29.49
C SER A 145 -24.61 7.00 28.98
N GLY A 146 -24.85 6.87 27.67
CA GLY A 146 -26.14 7.06 27.02
C GLY A 146 -26.62 8.51 26.93
N ASN A 147 -25.77 9.49 27.26
CA ASN A 147 -26.15 10.91 27.28
C ASN A 147 -26.12 11.51 25.87
N ILE A 148 -27.11 12.36 25.54
CA ILE A 148 -27.22 13.02 24.23
C ILE A 148 -26.21 14.18 24.16
N ASN A 149 -25.25 14.09 23.24
CA ASN A 149 -24.05 14.95 23.24
C ASN A 149 -24.26 16.37 22.64
N ASN A 150 -25.50 16.85 22.56
CA ASN A 150 -25.85 18.16 21.97
C ASN A 150 -25.27 19.37 22.72
N ASP A 151 -24.82 19.21 23.97
CA ASP A 151 -24.19 20.28 24.79
C ASP A 151 -22.67 20.07 24.99
N PHE A 152 -22.14 18.91 24.60
CA PHE A 152 -20.70 18.57 24.75
C PHE A 152 -19.81 19.49 23.91
N PHE A 153 -20.28 19.85 22.71
CA PHE A 153 -19.59 20.78 21.81
C PHE A 153 -19.63 22.25 22.27
N ALA A 154 -20.55 22.63 23.16
CA ALA A 154 -20.66 24.00 23.64
C ALA A 154 -19.66 24.34 24.77
N THR A 155 -19.22 23.33 25.53
CA THR A 155 -18.50 23.53 26.80
C THR A 155 -16.98 23.54 26.69
N ARG A 156 -16.38 22.94 25.64
CA ARG A 156 -14.91 22.83 25.50
C ARG A 156 -14.17 24.12 25.08
N LYS A 157 -14.80 25.30 25.26
CA LYS A 157 -14.27 26.61 24.84
C LYS A 157 -13.45 27.34 25.92
N SER A 158 -12.96 26.60 26.91
CA SER A 158 -12.18 27.14 28.05
C SER A 158 -11.22 26.11 28.64
N GLY A 159 -10.55 25.31 27.80
CA GLY A 159 -9.24 24.78 28.16
C GLY A 159 -8.19 25.87 27.95
N LYS A 160 -7.38 26.16 28.97
CA LYS A 160 -6.01 26.65 28.70
C LYS A 160 -5.16 25.41 28.47
N ASP A 161 -4.31 25.49 27.49
CA ASP A 161 -3.12 24.67 27.43
C ASP A 161 -2.19 25.22 28.55
N ASP A 162 -1.95 24.39 29.56
CA ASP A 162 -1.14 24.69 30.77
C ASP A 162 0.11 23.78 30.79
N ASP A 163 0.69 23.52 29.61
CA ASP A 163 2.04 23.02 29.38
C ASP A 163 3.02 24.18 29.11
N ASP A 164 3.30 24.94 30.18
CA ASP A 164 4.31 26.00 30.23
C ASP A 164 5.67 25.43 30.69
N ASP A 165 6.43 24.86 29.76
CA ASP A 165 7.88 24.62 29.88
C ASP A 165 8.67 25.46 28.87
N GLY A 166 8.43 26.78 28.89
CA GLY A 166 8.98 27.73 27.92
C GLY A 166 10.51 27.89 27.89
N ASP A 167 11.02 28.13 26.69
CA ASP A 167 12.32 28.75 26.39
C ASP A 167 12.07 29.86 25.34
N ASP A 168 12.39 31.12 25.67
CA ASP A 168 11.95 32.31 24.93
C ASP A 168 13.00 32.82 23.91
N GLY A 169 13.38 31.94 22.97
CA GLY A 169 14.29 32.24 21.86
C GLY A 169 13.59 32.61 20.55
N ALA A 170 13.34 33.90 20.32
CA ALA A 170 12.71 34.37 19.08
C ALA A 170 13.71 34.62 17.92
N ASP A 171 13.48 33.97 16.80
CA ASP A 171 13.86 34.43 15.45
C ASP A 171 12.59 34.44 14.57
N ASP A 172 12.42 35.47 13.73
CA ASP A 172 11.19 35.71 12.96
C ASP A 172 11.26 35.06 11.56
N ASP A 173 10.78 33.81 11.45
CA ASP A 173 10.35 33.21 10.18
C ASP A 173 8.83 32.96 10.21
N ASP A 174 8.10 33.54 9.25
CA ASP A 174 6.62 33.51 9.24
C ASP A 174 6.01 32.15 8.84
N ASP A 175 6.81 31.21 8.32
CA ASP A 175 6.34 29.86 7.96
C ASP A 175 6.01 28.98 9.18
N ASP A 176 6.72 29.14 10.31
CA ASP A 176 6.52 28.25 11.47
C ASP A 176 5.17 28.53 12.19
N LYS A 177 4.69 29.77 12.08
CA LYS A 177 3.37 30.23 12.58
C LYS A 177 2.18 29.57 11.85
N GLU A 178 2.42 28.88 10.73
CA GLU A 178 1.42 28.06 10.02
C GLU A 178 1.48 26.57 10.38
N ARG A 179 2.58 26.04 10.97
CA ARG A 179 2.69 24.60 11.29
C ARG A 179 1.61 24.14 12.28
N GLY A 180 1.23 25.00 13.23
CA GLY A 180 0.11 24.78 14.17
C GLY A 180 -1.31 24.74 13.56
N LYS A 181 -1.44 24.71 12.22
CA LYS A 181 -2.74 24.61 11.51
C LYS A 181 -2.94 23.29 10.75
N LYS A 182 -1.92 22.43 10.74
CA LYS A 182 -1.98 21.06 10.20
C LYS A 182 -2.76 20.16 11.17
N VAL A 183 -3.70 19.35 10.65
CA VAL A 183 -4.41 18.31 11.44
C VAL A 183 -4.81 17.10 10.62
N GLY A 184 -5.13 17.27 9.32
CA GLY A 184 -5.46 16.13 8.47
C GLY A 184 -4.19 15.41 8.03
N ASN A 185 -4.23 14.09 7.89
CA ASN A 185 -3.14 13.32 7.30
C ASN A 185 -3.64 12.11 6.51
N LEU A 186 -2.76 11.57 5.69
CA LEU A 186 -2.92 10.28 5.01
C LEU A 186 -1.56 9.59 4.97
N ASN A 187 -1.47 8.39 5.53
CA ASN A 187 -0.29 7.53 5.48
C ASN A 187 -0.52 6.39 4.47
N PHE A 188 0.48 6.10 3.64
CA PHE A 188 0.43 4.94 2.75
C PHE A 188 1.78 4.22 2.64
N PRO A 189 1.82 2.88 2.87
CA PRO A 189 0.81 2.12 3.60
C PRO A 189 0.64 2.64 5.04
N SER A 190 -0.41 2.20 5.75
CA SER A 190 -0.62 2.53 7.17
C SER A 190 0.47 1.96 8.08
N SER A 191 1.11 0.87 7.66
CA SER A 191 2.27 0.25 8.29
C SER A 191 3.19 -0.40 7.23
N GLY A 192 4.50 -0.48 7.52
CA GLY A 192 5.49 -1.06 6.60
C GLY A 192 5.86 -0.15 5.42
N PHE A 193 6.04 -0.75 4.24
CA PHE A 193 6.39 -0.06 2.99
C PHE A 193 5.62 -0.63 1.80
N ALA A 194 5.34 0.23 0.82
CA ALA A 194 4.97 -0.16 -0.53
C ALA A 194 6.21 -0.27 -1.43
N TYR A 195 6.09 -0.99 -2.53
CA TYR A 195 7.14 -1.24 -3.51
C TYR A 195 6.52 -1.12 -4.90
N ARG A 196 6.96 -0.15 -5.71
CA ARG A 196 6.77 -0.20 -7.16
C ARG A 196 7.91 -1.02 -7.75
N ALA A 197 7.58 -2.06 -8.50
CA ALA A 197 8.56 -2.90 -9.18
C ALA A 197 8.23 -2.91 -10.68
N PHE A 198 9.24 -2.67 -11.53
CA PHE A 198 9.07 -2.40 -12.96
C PHE A 198 9.93 -3.29 -13.85
N GLU A 199 9.45 -3.49 -15.09
CA GLU A 199 10.23 -3.85 -16.28
C GLU A 199 10.41 -2.55 -17.10
N ASP A 200 11.62 -2.18 -17.54
CA ASP A 200 11.85 -0.90 -18.22
C ASP A 200 11.58 -0.93 -19.74
N LEU A 201 11.40 -2.12 -20.30
CA LEU A 201 11.50 -2.38 -21.74
C LEU A 201 10.24 -2.05 -22.57
N TRP A 202 9.18 -1.52 -21.95
CA TRP A 202 7.94 -1.12 -22.61
C TRP A 202 8.20 -0.27 -23.88
N PRO A 203 7.49 -0.52 -25.01
CA PRO A 203 6.38 -1.46 -25.19
C PRO A 203 6.78 -2.92 -25.51
N ALA A 204 8.07 -3.28 -25.43
CA ALA A 204 8.51 -4.67 -25.52
C ALA A 204 8.42 -5.34 -24.14
N ARG A 205 8.15 -6.66 -24.11
CA ARG A 205 7.84 -7.36 -22.85
C ARG A 205 8.90 -7.25 -21.76
N GLY A 206 10.15 -7.60 -22.05
CA GLY A 206 11.19 -7.84 -21.03
C GLY A 206 11.31 -9.32 -20.64
N ASP A 207 11.88 -9.62 -19.48
CA ASP A 207 12.07 -11.01 -18.99
C ASP A 207 11.35 -11.34 -17.66
N TYR A 208 10.62 -10.37 -17.10
CA TYR A 208 9.60 -10.52 -16.08
C TYR A 208 10.12 -10.88 -14.67
N ASP A 209 11.33 -10.41 -14.35
CA ASP A 209 11.89 -10.46 -13.00
C ASP A 209 11.48 -9.25 -12.13
N PHE A 210 10.92 -8.19 -12.73
CA PHE A 210 10.49 -6.94 -12.09
C PHE A 210 11.58 -6.27 -11.22
N ASN A 211 12.85 -6.39 -11.61
CA ASN A 211 13.97 -5.79 -10.88
C ASN A 211 14.77 -4.73 -11.67
N ASP A 212 14.34 -4.35 -12.89
CA ASP A 212 14.94 -3.27 -13.68
C ASP A 212 15.01 -1.96 -12.87
N LEU A 213 13.92 -1.63 -12.18
CA LEU A 213 13.88 -0.65 -11.09
C LEU A 213 12.87 -1.09 -10.03
N VAL A 214 13.29 -1.09 -8.76
CA VAL A 214 12.37 -1.18 -7.61
C VAL A 214 12.46 0.09 -6.80
N ILE A 215 11.30 0.69 -6.53
CA ILE A 215 11.10 1.86 -5.67
C ILE A 215 10.39 1.38 -4.42
N LYS A 216 11.12 1.20 -3.31
CA LYS A 216 10.54 1.01 -1.98
C LYS A 216 10.15 2.37 -1.41
N TYR A 217 8.93 2.52 -0.93
CA TYR A 217 8.46 3.79 -0.38
C TYR A 217 7.40 3.66 0.72
N ASN A 218 7.27 4.72 1.52
CA ASN A 218 6.00 5.08 2.13
C ASN A 218 5.84 6.61 2.04
N TYR A 219 4.62 7.12 2.22
CA TYR A 219 4.39 8.55 2.28
C TYR A 219 3.44 8.94 3.41
N THR A 220 3.64 10.16 3.93
CA THR A 220 2.64 10.90 4.71
C THR A 220 2.29 12.16 3.94
N ALA A 221 1.02 12.30 3.57
CA ALA A 221 0.43 13.56 3.12
C ALA A 221 -0.18 14.29 4.32
N THR A 222 -0.07 15.62 4.37
CA THR A 222 -0.55 16.46 5.48
C THR A 222 -1.47 17.57 4.98
N ALA A 223 -2.54 17.85 5.72
CA ALA A 223 -3.59 18.80 5.36
C ALA A 223 -3.95 19.77 6.49
N ASP A 224 -4.54 20.91 6.10
CA ASP A 224 -5.10 21.90 7.02
C ASP A 224 -6.41 21.41 7.70
N LYS A 225 -6.96 22.23 8.60
CA LYS A 225 -8.26 21.98 9.29
C LYS A 225 -9.49 21.85 8.37
N LYS A 226 -9.30 22.02 7.06
CA LYS A 226 -10.34 21.89 6.03
C LYS A 226 -10.08 20.68 5.12
N ASN A 227 -9.09 19.85 5.45
CA ASN A 227 -8.61 18.74 4.61
C ASN A 227 -8.02 19.21 3.27
N ASN A 228 -7.61 20.48 3.13
CA ASN A 228 -6.84 20.93 1.98
C ASN A 228 -5.41 20.41 2.14
N LEU A 229 -4.87 19.71 1.14
CA LEU A 229 -3.49 19.25 1.12
C LEU A 229 -2.52 20.45 1.21
N VAL A 230 -1.48 20.29 2.02
CA VAL A 230 -0.42 21.29 2.24
C VAL A 230 0.94 20.75 1.82
N GLU A 231 1.20 19.46 2.09
CA GLU A 231 2.45 18.79 1.70
C GLU A 231 2.24 17.27 1.52
N VAL A 232 3.16 16.62 0.81
CA VAL A 232 3.40 15.19 0.92
C VAL A 232 4.90 14.94 1.07
N THR A 233 5.27 14.09 2.03
CA THR A 233 6.64 13.61 2.21
C THR A 233 6.67 12.11 1.91
N PHE A 234 7.35 11.73 0.84
CA PHE A 234 7.71 10.33 0.58
C PHE A 234 9.06 10.02 1.22
N ARG A 235 9.19 8.83 1.79
CA ARG A 235 10.47 8.19 2.10
C ARG A 235 10.74 7.18 1.01
N ILE A 236 11.79 7.39 0.22
CA ILE A 236 12.14 6.50 -0.91
C ILE A 236 13.43 5.76 -0.59
N SER A 237 13.48 4.50 -0.98
CA SER A 237 14.67 3.66 -1.05
C SER A 237 14.66 2.91 -2.37
N LEU A 238 15.82 2.71 -2.99
CA LEU A 238 15.94 2.08 -4.31
C LEU A 238 16.69 0.74 -4.19
N PRO A 239 15.99 -0.35 -3.80
CA PRO A 239 16.61 -1.65 -3.54
C PRO A 239 16.81 -2.54 -4.77
N ALA A 240 16.47 -2.09 -5.98
CA ALA A 240 16.88 -2.75 -7.22
C ALA A 240 17.09 -1.74 -8.34
N ILE A 241 18.17 -1.93 -9.11
CA ILE A 241 18.46 -1.28 -10.39
C ILE A 241 19.14 -2.33 -11.29
N GLY A 242 18.32 -3.19 -11.91
CA GLY A 242 18.75 -4.22 -12.86
C GLY A 242 18.92 -3.72 -14.30
N ALA A 243 18.32 -2.56 -14.58
CA ALA A 243 18.11 -2.01 -15.91
C ALA A 243 19.39 -1.86 -16.76
N GLY A 244 19.28 -2.31 -18.02
CA GLY A 244 20.24 -2.01 -19.08
C GLY A 244 20.09 -0.60 -19.66
N HIS A 245 18.95 0.07 -19.44
CA HIS A 245 18.74 1.48 -19.77
C HIS A 245 18.83 2.36 -18.52
N HIS A 246 19.09 3.65 -18.73
CA HIS A 246 19.02 4.63 -17.64
C HIS A 246 17.59 5.14 -17.51
N ASN A 247 17.07 5.12 -16.29
CA ASN A 247 15.70 5.46 -15.96
C ASN A 247 15.62 6.59 -14.93
N GLY A 248 14.57 7.40 -15.01
CA GLY A 248 14.16 8.41 -14.05
C GLY A 248 12.88 7.99 -13.31
N ILE A 249 12.55 8.74 -12.26
CA ILE A 249 11.36 8.55 -11.43
C ILE A 249 10.53 9.82 -11.49
N GLY A 250 9.26 9.69 -11.83
CA GLY A 250 8.26 10.75 -11.73
C GLY A 250 7.17 10.43 -10.72
N LEU A 251 6.48 11.47 -10.29
CA LEU A 251 5.24 11.40 -9.51
C LEU A 251 4.14 12.14 -10.28
N GLN A 252 3.05 11.46 -10.60
CA GLN A 252 1.85 12.05 -11.18
C GLN A 252 0.74 12.14 -10.13
N LEU A 253 -0.02 13.24 -10.17
CA LEU A 253 -1.20 13.45 -9.34
C LEU A 253 -2.48 13.11 -10.11
N LEU A 254 -3.21 12.12 -9.63
CA LEU A 254 -4.48 11.66 -10.18
C LEU A 254 -5.62 11.90 -9.19
N ASN A 255 -6.85 12.02 -9.68
CA ASN A 255 -8.06 12.00 -8.85
C ASN A 255 -8.52 10.56 -8.55
N LEU A 256 -9.59 10.40 -7.76
CA LEU A 256 -10.17 9.09 -7.40
C LEU A 256 -10.76 8.27 -8.56
N GLU A 257 -10.91 8.87 -9.75
CA GLU A 257 -11.37 8.21 -10.98
C GLU A 257 -10.18 7.81 -11.88
N ASN A 258 -8.95 7.96 -11.38
CA ASN A 258 -7.69 7.88 -12.13
C ASN A 258 -7.60 8.88 -13.30
N ASN A 259 -8.35 9.99 -13.28
CA ASN A 259 -8.17 11.09 -14.22
C ASN A 259 -7.02 12.01 -13.75
N GLN A 260 -6.30 12.62 -14.70
CA GLN A 260 -5.26 13.62 -14.40
C GLN A 260 -5.86 14.78 -13.59
N TYR A 261 -5.16 15.26 -12.55
CA TYR A 261 -5.67 16.35 -11.71
C TYR A 261 -5.46 17.71 -12.41
N GLU A 262 -6.30 18.04 -13.40
CA GLU A 262 -6.25 19.30 -14.17
C GLU A 262 -6.44 20.56 -13.31
N ALA A 263 -7.03 20.43 -12.11
CA ALA A 263 -7.41 21.56 -11.26
C ALA A 263 -6.26 22.13 -10.40
N VAL A 264 -5.00 21.90 -10.77
CA VAL A 264 -3.84 22.58 -10.17
C VAL A 264 -3.10 23.40 -11.23
N THR A 265 -2.93 24.71 -10.98
CA THR A 265 -2.41 25.65 -12.00
C THR A 265 -1.30 26.55 -11.46
N GLY A 266 -0.04 26.16 -11.66
CA GLY A 266 1.14 26.98 -11.36
C GLY A 266 2.36 26.15 -10.99
N ASP A 267 3.41 26.83 -10.51
CA ASP A 267 4.58 26.17 -9.90
C ASP A 267 4.20 25.66 -8.50
N ILE A 268 3.59 24.47 -8.43
CA ILE A 268 2.97 23.95 -7.19
C ILE A 268 4.04 23.46 -6.22
N PHE A 269 5.09 22.83 -6.74
CA PHE A 269 6.09 22.14 -5.94
C PHE A 269 7.28 23.06 -5.67
N THR A 270 7.28 23.71 -4.51
CA THR A 270 8.55 23.90 -3.82
C THR A 270 9.01 22.55 -3.25
N SER A 271 10.32 22.37 -3.19
CA SER A 271 11.00 21.19 -2.66
C SER A 271 12.25 21.68 -1.94
N GLU A 272 12.54 21.14 -0.75
CA GLU A 272 13.81 21.39 -0.05
C GLU A 272 14.99 20.70 -0.75
N ASN A 273 14.72 19.67 -1.56
CA ASN A 273 15.70 19.01 -2.41
C ASN A 273 15.87 19.78 -3.72
N THR A 274 17.11 20.15 -4.06
CA THR A 274 17.48 20.91 -5.27
C THR A 274 17.30 20.14 -6.58
N ASP A 275 17.21 18.82 -6.50
CA ASP A 275 17.32 17.92 -7.66
C ASP A 275 15.95 17.47 -8.18
N ILE A 276 14.87 17.88 -7.51
CA ILE A 276 13.48 17.64 -7.91
C ILE A 276 13.03 18.82 -8.78
N THR A 277 12.51 18.53 -9.97
CA THR A 277 11.97 19.55 -10.88
C THR A 277 10.47 19.36 -11.12
N ILE A 278 9.76 20.45 -11.37
CA ILE A 278 8.41 20.39 -11.94
C ILE A 278 8.56 20.11 -13.43
N ASP A 279 7.69 19.29 -14.02
CA ASP A 279 7.49 19.35 -15.46
C ASP A 279 6.78 20.68 -15.78
N ASN A 280 7.54 21.67 -16.25
CA ASN A 280 7.04 23.02 -16.52
C ASN A 280 5.96 23.09 -17.61
N ALA A 281 5.72 22.01 -18.37
CA ALA A 281 4.57 21.90 -19.26
C ALA A 281 3.33 21.31 -18.56
N HIS A 282 3.54 20.56 -17.48
CA HIS A 282 2.57 19.65 -16.88
C HIS A 282 2.63 19.74 -15.34
N PRO A 283 2.11 20.82 -14.74
CA PRO A 283 2.38 21.19 -13.34
C PRO A 283 1.89 20.16 -12.30
N HIS A 284 1.03 19.21 -12.68
CA HIS A 284 0.60 18.09 -11.83
C HIS A 284 1.63 16.93 -11.77
N ILE A 285 2.87 17.13 -12.24
CA ILE A 285 3.93 16.13 -12.34
C ILE A 285 5.23 16.65 -11.73
N ALA A 286 5.77 15.93 -10.74
CA ALA A 286 7.09 16.16 -10.18
C ALA A 286 8.07 15.11 -10.73
N ILE A 287 9.23 15.55 -11.22
CA ILE A 287 10.35 14.68 -11.58
C ILE A 287 11.24 14.53 -10.35
N ILE A 288 11.20 13.36 -9.71
CA ILE A 288 11.96 13.04 -8.50
C ILE A 288 13.43 12.76 -8.85
N SER A 289 13.68 12.18 -10.03
CA SER A 289 15.02 12.07 -10.61
C SER A 289 14.93 11.92 -12.12
N GLU A 290 15.71 12.71 -12.86
CA GLU A 290 15.92 12.54 -14.31
C GLU A 290 16.70 11.27 -14.66
N ASN A 291 17.53 10.77 -13.72
CA ASN A 291 18.36 9.58 -13.89
C ASN A 291 18.83 9.05 -12.52
N VAL A 292 18.30 7.91 -12.10
CA VAL A 292 18.65 7.30 -10.80
C VAL A 292 20.14 6.94 -10.70
N PHE A 293 20.75 6.49 -11.80
CA PHE A 293 22.19 6.17 -11.90
C PHE A 293 23.11 7.40 -11.80
N LYS A 294 22.55 8.62 -11.76
CA LYS A 294 23.28 9.89 -11.53
C LYS A 294 22.94 10.55 -10.20
N THR A 295 21.67 10.53 -9.79
CA THR A 295 21.23 11.10 -8.51
C THR A 295 21.79 10.31 -7.33
N ILE A 296 21.98 9.00 -7.48
CA ILE A 296 22.48 8.15 -6.40
C ILE A 296 24.02 8.10 -6.38
N PRO A 297 24.69 8.48 -5.27
CA PRO A 297 26.16 8.47 -5.17
C PRO A 297 26.77 7.07 -4.99
N SER A 298 26.00 6.12 -4.43
CA SER A 298 26.32 4.70 -4.34
C SER A 298 25.01 3.92 -4.48
N TYR A 299 24.79 3.28 -5.62
CA TYR A 299 23.59 2.50 -5.90
C TYR A 299 23.89 1.01 -5.79
N TYR A 300 22.87 0.26 -5.36
CA TYR A 300 22.86 -1.19 -5.45
C TYR A 300 22.57 -1.60 -6.89
N THR A 301 23.29 -2.60 -7.41
CA THR A 301 22.99 -3.22 -8.70
C THR A 301 22.77 -4.73 -8.57
N ASN A 302 21.78 -5.21 -9.31
CA ASN A 302 21.41 -6.62 -9.39
C ASN A 302 21.82 -7.27 -10.72
N VAL A 303 22.81 -6.69 -11.40
CA VAL A 303 23.50 -7.31 -12.56
C VAL A 303 24.68 -8.22 -12.14
N GLY A 304 24.79 -8.56 -10.85
CA GLY A 304 25.81 -9.46 -10.29
C GLY A 304 25.25 -10.43 -9.24
N ASP A 305 26.10 -11.37 -8.79
CA ASP A 305 25.74 -12.53 -7.94
C ASP A 305 25.38 -12.20 -6.48
N GLY A 306 25.13 -10.94 -6.12
CA GLY A 306 24.79 -10.52 -4.75
C GLY A 306 24.77 -9.00 -4.59
N ALA A 307 24.42 -8.53 -3.39
CA ALA A 307 24.39 -7.10 -3.06
C ALA A 307 25.81 -6.50 -3.09
N ASP A 308 26.01 -5.49 -3.94
CA ASP A 308 27.25 -4.72 -4.08
C ASP A 308 27.28 -3.45 -3.20
N ALA A 309 26.11 -2.90 -2.86
CA ALA A 309 25.93 -1.76 -1.97
C ALA A 309 24.67 -1.86 -1.10
N THR A 310 24.55 -0.99 -0.10
CA THR A 310 23.29 -0.75 0.61
C THR A 310 22.35 0.07 -0.28
N PRO A 311 21.04 -0.26 -0.39
CA PRO A 311 20.06 0.57 -1.08
C PRO A 311 20.08 2.04 -0.65
N HIS A 312 20.29 2.94 -1.60
CA HIS A 312 20.26 4.38 -1.34
C HIS A 312 18.84 4.81 -0.94
N SER A 313 18.75 5.69 0.05
CA SER A 313 17.48 6.12 0.64
C SER A 313 17.48 7.63 0.90
N PHE A 314 16.38 8.29 0.58
CA PHE A 314 16.21 9.75 0.61
C PHE A 314 14.75 10.12 0.88
N GLU A 315 14.50 11.32 1.39
CA GLU A 315 13.14 11.86 1.56
C GLU A 315 12.81 12.86 0.44
N VAL A 316 11.54 12.91 0.04
CA VAL A 316 11.01 13.74 -1.04
C VAL A 316 9.81 14.49 -0.48
N THR A 317 10.01 15.76 -0.11
CA THR A 317 8.92 16.63 0.35
C THR A 317 8.47 17.55 -0.77
N ILE A 318 7.17 17.56 -1.00
CA ILE A 318 6.49 18.29 -2.07
C ILE A 318 5.38 19.12 -1.41
N TYR A 319 5.45 20.44 -1.53
CA TYR A 319 4.42 21.35 -1.00
C TYR A 319 3.31 21.63 -2.02
N PHE A 320 2.21 22.24 -1.55
CA PHE A 320 1.03 22.58 -2.36
C PHE A 320 0.50 23.99 -2.06
N ASP A 321 0.01 24.69 -3.07
CA ASP A 321 -0.60 26.01 -2.89
C ASP A 321 -2.03 25.88 -2.30
N LYS A 322 -2.23 26.52 -1.15
CA LYS A 322 -3.52 26.58 -0.44
C LYS A 322 -4.65 27.22 -1.29
N LYS A 323 -4.34 27.88 -2.41
CA LYS A 323 -5.32 28.40 -3.38
C LYS A 323 -6.13 27.29 -4.07
N ASP A 324 -5.48 26.17 -4.43
CA ASP A 324 -6.08 25.11 -5.25
C ASP A 324 -7.04 24.21 -4.45
N LYS A 325 -6.90 24.19 -3.11
CA LYS A 325 -7.81 23.52 -2.16
C LYS A 325 -8.04 22.04 -2.45
N ILE A 326 -7.02 21.39 -3.02
CA ILE A 326 -6.99 19.96 -3.29
C ILE A 326 -7.34 19.21 -2.00
N LYS A 327 -8.33 18.33 -2.03
CA LYS A 327 -8.72 17.56 -0.85
C LYS A 327 -7.84 16.32 -0.72
N ILE A 328 -7.19 16.16 0.44
CA ILE A 328 -6.26 15.06 0.71
C ILE A 328 -6.87 13.68 0.46
N GLN A 329 -8.17 13.52 0.72
CA GLN A 329 -8.91 12.28 0.50
C GLN A 329 -9.42 12.03 -0.93
N ASN A 330 -9.08 12.92 -1.87
CA ASN A 330 -9.52 12.86 -3.27
C ASN A 330 -8.37 12.58 -4.27
N LEU A 331 -7.22 12.09 -3.79
CA LEU A 331 -6.01 11.90 -4.59
C LEU A 331 -5.53 10.46 -4.66
N VAL A 332 -4.94 10.11 -5.80
CA VAL A 332 -4.04 8.97 -5.96
C VAL A 332 -2.67 9.50 -6.37
N PHE A 333 -1.65 9.13 -5.60
CA PHE A 333 -0.25 9.42 -5.88
C PHE A 333 0.35 8.25 -6.68
N ASP A 334 0.78 8.51 -7.91
CA ASP A 334 1.35 7.51 -8.82
C ASP A 334 2.84 7.74 -9.08
N LEU A 335 3.68 6.85 -8.54
CA LEU A 335 5.14 6.85 -8.78
C LEU A 335 5.46 6.01 -10.02
N PHE A 336 5.90 6.66 -11.10
CA PHE A 336 6.09 6.05 -12.40
C PHE A 336 7.55 6.08 -12.86
N LEU A 337 7.93 5.13 -13.72
CA LEU A 337 9.25 5.06 -14.34
C LEU A 337 9.22 5.80 -15.69
N PHE A 338 10.30 6.48 -16.06
CA PHE A 338 10.50 6.94 -17.45
C PHE A 338 11.95 6.78 -17.89
N ARG A 339 12.20 6.66 -19.19
CA ARG A 339 13.56 6.46 -19.72
C ARG A 339 14.33 7.78 -19.83
N THR A 340 15.52 7.87 -19.23
CA THR A 340 16.33 9.09 -19.23
C THR A 340 16.67 9.56 -20.66
N ASN A 341 16.52 10.87 -20.91
CA ASN A 341 16.62 11.52 -22.23
C ASN A 341 15.55 11.08 -23.27
N LEU A 342 14.62 10.19 -22.91
CA LEU A 342 13.53 9.70 -23.76
C LEU A 342 12.22 9.78 -22.96
N ARG A 343 11.93 10.96 -22.39
CA ARG A 343 10.84 11.24 -21.44
C ARG A 343 9.48 10.64 -21.83
N GLY A 344 9.14 10.58 -23.12
CA GLY A 344 7.87 10.01 -23.60
C GLY A 344 7.78 8.48 -23.60
N LEU A 345 8.86 7.76 -23.27
CA LEU A 345 8.80 6.36 -22.88
C LEU A 345 8.71 6.31 -21.36
N GLU A 346 7.48 6.14 -20.86
CA GLU A 346 7.14 6.10 -19.44
C GLU A 346 6.19 4.94 -19.12
N ILE A 347 6.22 4.46 -17.89
CA ILE A 347 5.57 3.22 -17.44
C ILE A 347 4.90 3.47 -16.09
N HIS A 348 3.57 3.32 -16.08
CA HIS A 348 2.71 3.45 -14.92
C HIS A 348 2.11 2.08 -14.53
N LEU A 349 1.28 2.03 -13.48
CA LEU A 349 0.53 0.81 -13.20
C LEU A 349 -0.55 0.54 -14.27
N PRO A 350 -0.87 -0.74 -14.54
CA PRO A 350 -1.91 -1.17 -15.48
C PRO A 350 -3.28 -0.49 -15.31
N GLY A 351 -3.64 0.36 -16.26
CA GLY A 351 -4.90 1.10 -16.30
C GLY A 351 -4.85 2.52 -15.72
N LEU A 352 -3.73 2.95 -15.15
CA LEU A 352 -3.49 4.37 -14.86
C LEU A 352 -3.18 5.11 -16.18
N PRO A 353 -3.59 6.38 -16.33
CA PRO A 353 -3.33 7.13 -17.56
C PRO A 353 -1.83 7.45 -17.67
N PRO A 354 -1.32 7.64 -18.90
CA PRO A 354 -0.03 8.28 -19.08
C PRO A 354 -0.04 9.73 -18.59
N THR A 355 1.16 10.31 -18.52
CA THR A 355 1.30 11.76 -18.54
C THR A 355 1.09 12.31 -19.95
N SER A 356 0.89 13.62 -20.05
CA SER A 356 0.88 14.33 -21.34
C SER A 356 2.25 14.41 -22.02
N ALA A 357 3.32 13.88 -21.40
CA ALA A 357 4.63 13.75 -22.03
C ALA A 357 4.81 12.43 -22.81
N ALA A 358 3.93 11.43 -22.65
CA ALA A 358 4.01 10.13 -23.34
C ALA A 358 4.05 10.25 -24.86
N ASP A 359 4.89 9.43 -25.50
CA ASP A 359 4.83 9.22 -26.95
C ASP A 359 3.66 8.29 -27.28
N ASN A 360 2.53 8.91 -27.60
CA ASN A 360 1.29 8.24 -27.97
C ASN A 360 1.42 7.31 -29.20
N ASN A 361 2.53 7.35 -29.94
CA ASN A 361 2.80 6.43 -31.04
C ASN A 361 3.33 5.05 -30.58
N LEU A 362 3.68 4.89 -29.29
CA LEU A 362 4.14 3.62 -28.70
C LEU A 362 3.00 2.73 -28.20
N PHE A 363 1.84 3.30 -27.84
CA PHE A 363 0.66 2.53 -27.43
C PHE A 363 0.13 1.66 -28.59
N GLY A 364 -0.22 0.41 -28.29
CA GLY A 364 -0.66 -0.57 -29.29
C GLY A 364 0.46 -1.10 -30.18
N THR A 365 1.73 -1.04 -29.73
CA THR A 365 2.89 -1.51 -30.49
C THR A 365 3.69 -2.58 -29.74
N VAL A 366 4.46 -3.39 -30.49
CA VAL A 366 5.27 -4.50 -29.97
C VAL A 366 4.41 -5.49 -29.15
N ASP A 367 4.48 -5.48 -27.82
CA ASP A 367 3.70 -6.35 -26.94
C ASP A 367 2.56 -5.60 -26.20
N ASP A 368 2.53 -4.26 -26.27
CA ASP A 368 1.53 -3.38 -25.65
C ASP A 368 0.21 -3.37 -26.43
N LEU A 369 -0.92 -3.50 -25.72
CA LEU A 369 -2.27 -3.34 -26.25
C LEU A 369 -3.05 -2.21 -25.57
N SER A 370 -2.39 -1.15 -25.10
CA SER A 370 -3.01 -0.03 -24.37
C SER A 370 -4.24 0.56 -25.06
N ILE A 371 -4.24 0.62 -26.40
CA ILE A 371 -5.35 1.11 -27.23
C ILE A 371 -6.62 0.25 -27.12
N SER A 372 -6.49 -1.04 -26.83
CA SER A 372 -7.62 -2.01 -26.81
C SER A 372 -7.84 -2.73 -25.48
N ASN A 373 -6.88 -2.70 -24.56
CA ASN A 373 -6.92 -3.42 -23.27
C ASN A 373 -6.80 -2.48 -22.05
N GLY A 374 -6.69 -1.16 -22.27
CA GLY A 374 -6.38 -0.18 -21.23
C GLY A 374 -4.87 -0.05 -21.00
N TYR A 375 -4.43 1.11 -20.52
CA TYR A 375 -3.01 1.50 -20.49
C TYR A 375 -2.09 0.51 -19.77
N TYR A 376 -0.88 0.32 -20.30
CA TYR A 376 0.21 -0.48 -19.73
C TYR A 376 -0.15 -1.97 -19.50
N ARG A 377 -0.95 -2.53 -20.42
CA ARG A 377 -1.38 -3.95 -20.44
C ARG A 377 -1.03 -4.59 -21.78
N SER A 378 -0.44 -5.78 -21.71
CA SER A 378 -0.09 -6.61 -22.87
C SER A 378 -1.31 -7.33 -23.49
N VAL A 379 -1.07 -8.17 -24.50
CA VAL A 379 -2.08 -9.10 -25.07
C VAL A 379 -2.59 -10.17 -24.11
N ASP A 380 -1.76 -10.60 -23.16
CA ASP A 380 -2.14 -11.51 -22.06
C ASP A 380 -2.50 -10.77 -20.76
N ASN A 381 -2.72 -9.44 -20.85
CA ASN A 381 -3.05 -8.54 -19.73
C ASN A 381 -1.98 -8.49 -18.62
N SER A 382 -0.77 -8.92 -18.95
CA SER A 382 0.43 -8.76 -18.13
C SER A 382 0.90 -7.30 -18.06
N PRO A 383 1.64 -6.90 -17.00
CA PRO A 383 1.99 -5.51 -16.74
C PRO A 383 3.47 -5.19 -16.97
N TRP A 384 3.82 -3.90 -17.04
CA TRP A 384 5.21 -3.44 -16.90
C TRP A 384 5.53 -2.83 -15.53
N GLY A 385 4.53 -2.72 -14.65
CA GLY A 385 4.70 -2.28 -13.27
C GLY A 385 3.69 -2.93 -12.33
N ILE A 386 4.14 -3.29 -11.12
CA ILE A 386 3.32 -3.82 -10.03
C ILE A 386 3.53 -3.02 -8.74
N GLU A 387 2.52 -2.97 -7.84
CA GLU A 387 2.61 -2.32 -6.53
C GLU A 387 2.32 -3.32 -5.40
N LEU A 388 3.31 -3.67 -4.59
CA LEU A 388 3.12 -4.58 -3.46
C LEU A 388 3.46 -3.92 -2.12
N THR A 389 2.90 -4.43 -1.03
CA THR A 389 3.03 -3.90 0.34
C THR A 389 3.59 -4.96 1.26
N ASP A 390 4.63 -4.60 2.01
CA ASP A 390 5.41 -5.56 2.80
C ASP A 390 5.94 -4.93 4.10
N ASP A 391 5.65 -5.60 5.22
CA ASP A 391 6.08 -5.27 6.58
C ASP A 391 7.43 -5.92 6.97
N GLN A 392 7.92 -6.88 6.19
CA GLN A 392 9.08 -7.72 6.48
C GLN A 392 10.29 -7.43 5.57
N ASN A 393 10.11 -6.53 4.59
CA ASN A 393 11.02 -6.14 3.51
C ASN A 393 11.00 -7.14 2.33
N TRP A 394 10.19 -6.82 1.33
CA TRP A 394 10.08 -7.60 0.09
C TRP A 394 11.43 -7.73 -0.62
N LYS A 395 11.71 -8.94 -1.11
CA LYS A 395 12.96 -9.33 -1.75
C LYS A 395 12.74 -9.51 -3.24
N HIS A 396 13.24 -8.59 -4.04
CA HIS A 396 13.07 -8.71 -5.47
C HIS A 396 13.82 -9.95 -6.03
N PRO A 397 13.35 -10.54 -7.14
CA PRO A 397 14.00 -11.68 -7.78
C PRO A 397 15.46 -11.40 -8.21
N LEU A 398 16.25 -12.47 -8.35
CA LEU A 398 17.54 -12.43 -9.02
C LEU A 398 17.38 -12.02 -10.51
N SER A 399 18.41 -11.43 -11.12
CA SER A 399 18.31 -11.01 -12.54
C SER A 399 18.00 -12.19 -13.46
N ARG A 400 17.02 -11.99 -14.35
CA ARG A 400 16.40 -12.97 -15.26
C ARG A 400 15.64 -14.12 -14.59
N VAL A 401 15.38 -14.03 -13.29
CA VAL A 401 14.53 -14.99 -12.57
C VAL A 401 13.14 -14.41 -12.46
N LYS A 402 12.24 -14.94 -13.29
CA LYS A 402 10.84 -14.53 -13.37
C LYS A 402 10.19 -14.45 -11.99
N ILE A 403 9.35 -13.44 -11.78
CA ILE A 403 8.66 -13.18 -10.52
C ILE A 403 7.89 -14.41 -9.99
N TRP A 404 7.29 -15.22 -10.87
CA TRP A 404 6.58 -16.46 -10.49
C TRP A 404 7.49 -17.65 -10.18
N ASP A 405 8.72 -17.67 -10.69
CA ASP A 405 9.70 -18.70 -10.32
C ASP A 405 10.34 -18.35 -8.96
N ALA A 406 10.54 -17.06 -8.67
CA ALA A 406 10.94 -16.56 -7.36
C ALA A 406 9.82 -16.64 -6.30
N TYR A 407 8.56 -16.44 -6.70
CA TYR A 407 7.36 -16.48 -5.85
C TYR A 407 6.27 -17.41 -6.44
N PRO A 408 6.31 -18.72 -6.15
CA PRO A 408 5.41 -19.71 -6.77
C PRO A 408 3.91 -19.49 -6.52
N GLU A 409 3.55 -18.74 -5.49
CA GLU A 409 2.16 -18.38 -5.19
C GLU A 409 1.60 -17.27 -6.09
N PHE A 410 2.46 -16.48 -6.75
CA PHE A 410 2.09 -15.37 -7.64
C PHE A 410 1.15 -15.83 -8.76
N THR A 411 1.46 -16.96 -9.41
CA THR A 411 0.62 -17.62 -10.42
C THR A 411 -0.78 -17.96 -9.86
N SER A 412 -0.87 -18.40 -8.60
CA SER A 412 -2.15 -18.75 -7.96
C SER A 412 -2.95 -17.51 -7.53
N TRP A 413 -2.26 -16.46 -7.07
CA TRP A 413 -2.85 -15.15 -6.79
C TRP A 413 -3.50 -14.57 -8.06
N ILE A 414 -2.76 -14.53 -9.18
CA ILE A 414 -3.27 -14.12 -10.49
C ILE A 414 -4.47 -14.98 -10.93
N GLY A 415 -4.32 -16.31 -10.92
CA GLY A 415 -5.37 -17.25 -11.33
C GLY A 415 -6.64 -17.18 -10.49
N SER A 416 -6.56 -16.67 -9.25
CA SER A 416 -7.72 -16.42 -8.37
C SER A 416 -8.42 -15.08 -8.61
N GLY A 417 -7.92 -14.24 -9.52
CA GLY A 417 -8.36 -12.85 -9.67
C GLY A 417 -7.98 -11.96 -8.47
N GLY A 418 -6.92 -12.33 -7.74
CA GLY A 418 -6.43 -11.59 -6.56
C GLY A 418 -7.13 -11.94 -5.25
N ASN A 419 -8.02 -12.95 -5.24
CA ASN A 419 -8.87 -13.31 -4.10
C ASN A 419 -8.27 -14.40 -3.18
N GLN A 420 -7.14 -15.00 -3.56
CA GLN A 420 -6.40 -16.01 -2.79
C GLN A 420 -4.90 -15.68 -2.84
N PHE A 421 -4.12 -16.12 -1.85
CA PHE A 421 -2.69 -15.84 -1.75
C PHE A 421 -2.38 -14.32 -1.80
N THR A 422 -3.15 -13.51 -1.08
CA THR A 422 -2.96 -12.04 -1.02
C THR A 422 -1.68 -11.61 -0.29
N ASP A 423 -0.96 -12.58 0.28
CA ASP A 423 0.33 -12.51 0.94
C ASP A 423 1.47 -13.23 0.17
N TRP A 424 1.25 -13.56 -1.11
CA TRP A 424 2.24 -14.24 -1.97
C TRP A 424 3.66 -13.63 -1.89
N ASN A 425 3.75 -12.30 -1.72
CA ASN A 425 5.01 -11.56 -1.64
C ASN A 425 5.86 -11.88 -0.40
N LYS A 426 5.30 -12.60 0.59
CA LYS A 426 5.99 -13.02 1.81
C LYS A 426 6.62 -14.42 1.72
N ASN A 427 6.35 -15.17 0.64
CA ASN A 427 6.73 -16.58 0.48
C ASN A 427 7.74 -16.81 -0.68
N PRO A 428 8.95 -16.20 -0.67
CA PRO A 428 9.95 -16.40 -1.72
C PRO A 428 10.66 -17.75 -1.64
N VAL A 429 11.07 -18.26 -2.81
CA VAL A 429 12.16 -19.23 -2.91
C VAL A 429 13.47 -18.50 -2.61
N ASN A 430 13.98 -18.63 -1.38
CA ASN A 430 15.14 -17.87 -0.88
C ASN A 430 16.45 -17.97 -1.71
N SER A 431 16.57 -18.92 -2.63
CA SER A 431 17.71 -19.02 -3.58
C SER A 431 17.49 -18.32 -4.92
N LEU A 432 16.34 -17.65 -5.09
CA LEU A 432 15.87 -17.00 -6.33
C LEU A 432 15.52 -15.51 -6.14
N VAL A 433 15.74 -14.98 -4.94
CA VAL A 433 15.61 -13.56 -4.57
C VAL A 433 16.89 -13.06 -3.92
N TYR A 434 17.14 -11.75 -3.93
CA TYR A 434 18.28 -11.19 -3.20
C TYR A 434 18.04 -11.23 -1.69
N PRO A 435 19.02 -11.65 -0.87
CA PRO A 435 18.78 -11.95 0.55
C PRO A 435 18.65 -10.70 1.44
N TYR A 436 19.31 -9.60 1.07
CA TYR A 436 19.73 -8.45 1.89
C TYR A 436 20.63 -8.79 3.11
#